data_AF-A0A9P8L9F7-F1
#
_entry.id   AF-A0A9P8L9F7-F1
#
_cell.length_a   1.000
_cell.length_b   1.000
_cell.length_c   1.000
_cell.angle_alpha   90.00
_cell.angle_beta   90.00
_cell.angle_gamma   90.00
#
_symmetry.space_group_name_H-M   'P 1'
#
loop_
_entity.id
_entity.type
_entity.pdbx_description
1 polymer ?
#
loop_
_entity_poly.entity_id
_entity_poly.type
_entity_poly.pdbx_seq_one_letter_code
_entity_poly.pdbx_strand_id
1 'polypeptide(L)'
;MVGILDAQSDPRSSLCLFHTYVANKYPPVPTEPIERKPIDGSAMASVLARSNNALNVNPPTADNHLTVHGSDWLWAVTAIYLLAFLIFLAHGFVARHGEMIFHYLFGIASFTGGIAYFAMASDLGNTPVRTELNNGGDGSITRQIWYARYINWFVGWAMLDIAVLLLSGVSWATVLFSVGLSWIWVSSWLSGAFVVSPYKWGFFAFGTFAFLALAFHLGYHGSASARRIGSSKHYSMTTFLLLFIWMLYPIAWGLDEGGNKISVTSGFVFYGILDIITVPVLGFLFLVLGGSWDYGALGLQFTQYGRLGRKEGGVFPEKEAAQASGAADTRAV
;
A
#
# COMPACT_ATOMS: atom_id res chain seq x y z
N MET A 1 79.67 2.19 27.15
CA MET A 1 80.52 1.40 28.08
C MET A 1 79.58 0.71 29.06
N VAL A 2 79.36 -0.61 28.88
CA VAL A 2 78.94 -1.67 29.86
C VAL A 2 77.80 -1.35 30.86
N GLY A 3 76.78 -2.17 31.13
CA GLY A 3 76.43 -3.56 30.81
C GLY A 3 74.97 -3.83 31.24
N ILE A 4 74.23 -4.70 30.54
CA ILE A 4 73.83 -6.06 30.97
C ILE A 4 73.46 -6.17 32.46
N LEU A 5 72.16 -6.31 32.75
CA LEU A 5 71.65 -7.23 33.75
C LEU A 5 70.41 -7.95 33.19
N ASP A 6 70.61 -9.25 32.95
CA ASP A 6 69.59 -10.27 32.73
C ASP A 6 68.58 -10.30 33.89
N ALA A 7 67.29 -10.28 33.57
CA ALA A 7 66.24 -10.78 34.44
C ALA A 7 65.35 -11.72 33.63
N GLN A 8 65.67 -13.01 33.72
CA GLN A 8 64.86 -14.11 33.19
C GLN A 8 63.43 -14.03 33.74
N SER A 9 62.46 -13.65 32.90
CA SER A 9 61.04 -13.82 33.21
C SER A 9 60.63 -15.26 32.87
N ASP A 10 60.45 -16.10 33.89
CA ASP A 10 60.01 -17.49 33.76
C ASP A 10 58.61 -17.56 33.11
N PRO A 11 58.45 -18.16 31.91
CA PRO A 11 57.17 -18.23 31.21
C PRO A 11 56.09 -19.06 31.96
N ARG A 12 56.46 -19.85 32.97
CA ARG A 12 55.51 -20.62 33.79
C ARG A 12 54.72 -19.74 34.76
N SER A 13 55.32 -18.65 35.24
CA SER A 13 54.67 -17.70 36.16
C SER A 13 53.54 -16.90 35.48
N SER A 14 53.77 -16.47 34.23
CA SER A 14 52.82 -15.72 33.41
C SER A 14 51.62 -16.58 32.99
N LEU A 15 51.83 -17.88 32.73
CA LEU A 15 50.77 -18.83 32.39
C LEU A 15 49.86 -19.14 33.59
N CYS A 16 50.44 -19.21 34.79
CA CYS A 16 49.67 -19.42 36.02
C CYS A 16 48.79 -18.21 36.35
N LEU A 17 49.33 -16.99 36.23
CA LEU A 17 48.55 -15.76 36.42
C LEU A 17 47.43 -15.59 35.37
N PHE A 18 47.67 -16.00 34.12
CA PHE A 18 46.64 -15.98 33.08
C PHE A 18 45.53 -17.01 33.34
N HIS A 19 45.87 -18.22 33.78
CA HIS A 19 44.87 -19.24 34.16
C HIS A 19 44.03 -18.81 35.36
N THR A 20 44.63 -18.20 36.39
CA THR A 20 43.89 -17.69 37.55
C THR A 20 42.98 -16.51 37.17
N TYR A 21 43.41 -15.63 36.27
CA TYR A 21 42.58 -14.52 35.78
C TYR A 21 41.37 -15.01 34.97
N VAL A 22 41.55 -16.00 34.08
CA VAL A 22 40.45 -16.56 33.28
C VAL A 22 39.46 -17.33 34.15
N ALA A 23 39.94 -18.10 35.13
CA ALA A 23 39.07 -18.86 36.04
C ALA A 23 38.20 -17.96 36.95
N ASN A 24 38.72 -16.81 37.39
CA ASN A 24 37.94 -15.85 38.18
C ASN A 24 36.95 -15.04 37.33
N LYS A 25 37.25 -14.81 36.05
CA LYS A 25 36.39 -14.02 35.17
C LYS A 25 35.24 -14.83 34.57
N TYR A 26 35.38 -16.16 34.49
CA TYR A 26 34.40 -17.08 33.93
C TYR A 26 34.21 -18.29 34.86
N PRO A 27 33.47 -18.14 35.98
CA PRO A 27 33.14 -19.30 36.80
C PRO A 27 32.36 -20.32 35.96
N PRO A 28 32.58 -21.64 36.17
CA PRO A 28 31.84 -22.67 35.45
C PRO A 28 30.34 -22.52 35.72
N VAL A 29 29.55 -22.53 34.65
CA VAL A 29 28.08 -22.49 34.71
C VAL A 29 27.59 -23.74 35.45
N PRO A 30 26.74 -23.61 36.50
CA PRO A 30 26.15 -24.76 37.17
C PRO A 30 25.38 -25.61 36.17
N THR A 31 25.75 -26.89 36.02
CA THR A 31 24.98 -27.84 35.21
C THR A 31 23.82 -28.38 36.05
N GLU A 32 22.78 -27.57 36.21
CA GLU A 32 21.50 -28.12 36.67
C GLU A 32 20.86 -28.96 35.55
N PRO A 33 20.19 -30.08 35.88
CA PRO A 33 19.43 -30.85 34.90
C PRO A 33 18.38 -29.95 34.24
N ILE A 34 18.35 -29.91 32.91
CA ILE A 34 17.30 -29.21 32.16
C ILE A 34 15.98 -29.97 32.37
N GLU A 35 15.21 -29.56 33.37
CA GLU A 35 13.82 -29.93 33.49
C GLU A 35 13.09 -29.30 32.29
N ARG A 36 12.74 -30.13 31.29
CA ARG A 36 11.88 -29.69 30.18
C ARG A 36 10.50 -29.42 30.75
N LYS A 37 10.26 -28.17 31.15
CA LYS A 37 8.93 -27.68 31.47
C LYS A 37 8.03 -27.98 30.26
N PRO A 38 6.90 -28.69 30.43
CA PRO A 38 5.96 -28.90 29.33
C PRO A 38 5.60 -27.53 28.77
N ILE A 39 5.56 -27.40 27.44
CA ILE A 39 5.13 -26.16 26.77
C ILE A 39 3.74 -25.85 27.32
N ASP A 40 3.65 -24.87 28.20
CA ASP A 40 2.39 -24.53 28.83
C ASP A 40 1.47 -23.97 27.74
N GLY A 41 0.20 -24.35 27.77
CA GLY A 41 -0.82 -23.69 26.96
C GLY A 41 -1.00 -22.22 27.32
N SER A 42 -0.29 -21.71 28.33
CA SER A 42 -0.34 -20.33 28.80
C SER A 42 0.39 -19.36 27.88
N ALA A 43 1.46 -19.79 27.19
CA ALA A 43 2.15 -18.95 26.20
C ALA A 43 1.24 -18.67 24.99
N MET A 44 0.54 -19.68 24.47
CA MET A 44 -0.47 -19.50 23.42
C MET A 44 -1.70 -18.74 23.94
N ALA A 45 -2.15 -19.01 25.16
CA ALA A 45 -3.19 -18.22 25.80
C ALA A 45 -2.77 -16.75 26.04
N SER A 46 -1.47 -16.46 26.27
CA SER A 46 -0.96 -15.09 26.49
C SER A 46 -0.87 -14.26 25.22
N VAL A 47 -0.63 -14.91 24.08
CA VAL A 47 -0.71 -14.28 22.76
C VAL A 47 -2.17 -13.93 22.45
N LEU A 48 -3.11 -14.81 22.81
CA LEU A 48 -4.55 -14.60 22.65
C LEU A 48 -5.15 -13.63 23.67
N ALA A 49 -4.53 -13.47 24.85
CA ALA A 49 -4.99 -12.61 25.94
C ALA A 49 -4.40 -11.19 25.92
N ARG A 50 -3.64 -10.81 24.87
CA ARG A 50 -3.23 -9.41 24.71
C ARG A 50 -4.47 -8.56 24.43
N SER A 51 -4.96 -7.90 25.47
CA SER A 51 -5.92 -6.82 25.34
C SER A 51 -5.29 -5.69 24.53
N ASN A 52 -6.04 -5.19 23.54
CA ASN A 52 -5.60 -4.07 22.72
C ASN A 52 -5.50 -2.80 23.57
N ASN A 53 -4.26 -2.35 23.78
CA ASN A 53 -3.93 -1.18 24.59
C ASN A 53 -3.64 0.08 23.74
N ALA A 54 -3.92 0.04 22.43
CA ALA A 54 -3.55 1.11 21.50
C ALA A 54 -4.10 2.48 21.94
N LEU A 55 -5.39 2.55 22.27
CA LEU A 55 -6.05 3.80 22.65
C LEU A 55 -5.64 4.34 24.03
N ASN A 56 -4.99 3.52 24.87
CA ASN A 56 -4.43 4.00 26.13
C ASN A 56 -3.02 4.59 25.93
N VAL A 57 -2.27 4.04 24.95
CA VAL A 57 -0.94 4.55 24.59
C VAL A 57 -1.06 5.82 23.75
N ASN A 58 -1.97 5.82 22.78
CA ASN A 58 -2.29 6.95 21.90
C ASN A 58 -3.76 7.33 22.13
N PRO A 59 -4.04 8.22 23.10
CA PRO A 59 -5.40 8.58 23.45
C PRO A 59 -6.07 9.43 22.36
N PRO A 60 -7.35 9.14 22.02
CA PRO A 60 -8.09 9.94 21.06
C PRO A 60 -8.27 11.40 21.47
N THR A 61 -8.24 12.29 20.48
CA THR A 61 -8.29 13.74 20.69
C THR A 61 -9.59 14.41 20.22
N ALA A 62 -10.62 13.63 19.86
CA ALA A 62 -11.92 14.13 19.42
C ALA A 62 -13.06 13.50 20.23
N ASP A 63 -14.22 14.16 20.28
CA ASP A 63 -15.39 13.66 21.01
C ASP A 63 -15.99 12.40 20.37
N ASN A 64 -16.13 12.41 19.04
CA ASN A 64 -16.50 11.23 18.26
C ASN A 64 -15.23 10.58 17.72
N HIS A 65 -14.85 9.48 18.37
CA HIS A 65 -13.57 8.82 18.15
C HIS A 65 -13.69 7.31 17.96
N LEU A 66 -12.58 6.70 17.55
CA LEU A 66 -12.40 5.27 17.41
C LEU A 66 -12.59 4.56 18.75
N THR A 67 -13.33 3.46 18.74
CA THR A 67 -13.49 2.58 19.91
C THR A 67 -12.41 1.50 19.94
N VAL A 68 -12.16 0.88 21.10
CA VAL A 68 -11.19 -0.24 21.23
C VAL A 68 -11.53 -1.37 20.25
N HIS A 69 -12.80 -1.74 20.12
CA HIS A 69 -13.25 -2.73 19.13
C HIS A 69 -13.06 -2.28 17.67
N GLY A 70 -13.15 -0.97 17.41
CA GLY A 70 -12.78 -0.42 16.10
C GLY A 70 -11.29 -0.56 15.82
N SER A 71 -10.44 -0.32 16.83
CA SER A 71 -9.00 -0.56 16.75
C SER A 71 -8.69 -2.05 16.53
N ASP A 72 -9.38 -2.98 17.21
CA ASP A 72 -9.25 -4.43 16.99
C ASP A 72 -9.53 -4.82 15.52
N TRP A 73 -10.61 -4.27 14.95
CA TRP A 73 -10.94 -4.44 13.54
C TRP A 73 -9.82 -3.92 12.63
N LEU A 74 -9.28 -2.73 12.88
CA LEU A 74 -8.21 -2.16 12.07
C LEU A 74 -6.90 -2.96 12.17
N TRP A 75 -6.60 -3.56 13.32
CA TRP A 75 -5.50 -4.52 13.45
C TRP A 75 -5.72 -5.76 12.57
N ALA A 76 -6.95 -6.27 12.49
CA ALA A 76 -7.27 -7.37 11.58
C ALA A 76 -7.10 -6.97 10.11
N VAL A 77 -7.57 -5.78 9.71
CA VAL A 77 -7.36 -5.27 8.34
C VAL A 77 -5.88 -5.07 8.04
N THR A 78 -5.11 -4.56 9.00
CA THR A 78 -3.63 -4.45 8.89
C THR A 78 -3.01 -5.81 8.58
N ALA A 79 -3.37 -6.84 9.33
CA ALA A 79 -2.86 -8.20 9.12
C ALA A 79 -3.22 -8.75 7.74
N ILE A 80 -4.45 -8.51 7.25
CA ILE A 80 -4.90 -8.92 5.91
C ILE A 80 -4.05 -8.25 4.83
N TYR A 81 -3.83 -6.93 4.92
CA TYR A 81 -3.04 -6.17 3.96
C TYR A 81 -1.57 -6.60 3.95
N LEU A 82 -0.96 -6.79 5.12
CA LEU A 82 0.43 -7.25 5.22
C LEU A 82 0.59 -8.70 4.73
N LEU A 83 -0.37 -9.58 5.02
CA LEU A 83 -0.37 -10.93 4.48
C LEU A 83 -0.50 -10.91 2.95
N ALA A 84 -1.40 -10.10 2.41
CA ALA A 84 -1.55 -9.93 0.96
C ALA A 84 -0.24 -9.44 0.32
N PHE A 85 0.40 -8.43 0.91
CA PHE A 85 1.72 -7.95 0.49
C PHE A 85 2.77 -9.08 0.47
N LEU A 86 2.86 -9.87 1.54
CA LEU A 86 3.80 -11.00 1.60
C LEU A 86 3.49 -12.05 0.53
N ILE A 87 2.22 -12.31 0.23
CA ILE A 87 1.85 -13.23 -0.85
C ILE A 87 2.23 -12.66 -2.22
N PHE A 88 1.98 -11.37 -2.50
CA PHE A 88 2.42 -10.74 -3.75
C PHE A 88 3.95 -10.78 -3.89
N LEU A 89 4.68 -10.51 -2.81
CA LEU A 89 6.14 -10.58 -2.79
C LEU A 89 6.65 -12.01 -3.03
N ALA A 90 6.12 -12.99 -2.29
CA ALA A 90 6.51 -14.39 -2.40
C ALA A 90 6.17 -14.97 -3.78
N HIS A 91 4.97 -14.66 -4.29
CA HIS A 91 4.53 -15.12 -5.61
C HIS A 91 5.33 -14.45 -6.74
N GLY A 92 5.91 -13.27 -6.51
CA GLY A 92 6.83 -12.62 -7.45
C GLY A 92 8.04 -13.50 -7.79
N PHE A 93 8.58 -14.26 -6.82
CA PHE A 93 9.73 -15.15 -7.05
C PHE A 93 9.43 -16.35 -7.96
N VAL A 94 8.16 -16.72 -8.11
CA VAL A 94 7.70 -17.83 -8.96
C VAL A 94 6.91 -17.34 -10.18
N ALA A 95 6.97 -16.04 -10.48
CA ALA A 95 6.23 -15.43 -11.57
C ALA A 95 6.67 -16.03 -12.92
N ARG A 96 5.68 -16.53 -13.68
CA ARG A 96 5.90 -17.10 -15.01
C ARG A 96 6.40 -16.01 -15.97
N HIS A 97 7.42 -16.33 -16.76
CA HIS A 97 8.05 -15.42 -17.75
C HIS A 97 8.68 -14.15 -17.16
N GLY A 98 8.87 -14.08 -15.83
CA GLY A 98 9.49 -12.92 -15.17
C GLY A 98 8.60 -11.67 -15.13
N GLU A 99 7.33 -11.75 -15.52
CA GLU A 99 6.41 -10.62 -15.42
C GLU A 99 5.96 -10.40 -13.98
N MET A 100 6.30 -9.24 -13.42
CA MET A 100 5.98 -8.91 -12.03
C MET A 100 5.20 -7.59 -11.90
N ILE A 101 4.80 -6.95 -13.00
CA ILE A 101 4.15 -5.63 -12.92
C ILE A 101 2.92 -5.64 -12.01
N PHE A 102 2.06 -6.66 -12.11
CA PHE A 102 0.87 -6.76 -11.27
C PHE A 102 1.22 -7.06 -9.80
N HIS A 103 2.24 -7.88 -9.54
CA HIS A 103 2.75 -8.11 -8.18
C HIS A 103 3.27 -6.82 -7.55
N TYR A 104 3.97 -5.99 -8.32
CA TYR A 104 4.46 -4.70 -7.83
C TYR A 104 3.32 -3.73 -7.55
N LEU A 105 2.36 -3.60 -8.46
CA LEU A 105 1.21 -2.70 -8.28
C LEU A 105 0.40 -3.07 -7.04
N PHE A 106 -0.03 -4.34 -6.93
CA PHE A 106 -0.80 -4.80 -5.77
C PHE A 106 0.05 -4.92 -4.51
N GLY A 107 1.35 -5.16 -4.63
CA GLY A 107 2.30 -5.13 -3.51
C GLY A 107 2.44 -3.73 -2.92
N ILE A 108 2.63 -2.69 -3.76
CA ILE A 108 2.69 -1.28 -3.34
C ILE A 108 1.37 -0.88 -2.68
N ALA A 109 0.23 -1.20 -3.30
CA ALA A 109 -1.09 -0.91 -2.72
C ALA A 109 -1.31 -1.61 -1.37
N SER A 110 -0.93 -2.89 -1.27
CA SER A 110 -1.10 -3.68 -0.04
C SER A 110 -0.16 -3.25 1.07
N PHE A 111 1.08 -2.88 0.74
CA PHE A 111 2.03 -2.42 1.76
C PHE A 111 1.66 -1.03 2.28
N THR A 112 1.29 -0.11 1.38
CA THR A 112 0.82 1.23 1.76
C THR A 112 -0.44 1.14 2.63
N GLY A 113 -1.40 0.30 2.23
CA GLY A 113 -2.59 0.05 3.04
C GLY A 113 -2.27 -0.58 4.38
N GLY A 114 -1.34 -1.54 4.45
CA GLY A 114 -0.88 -2.10 5.72
C GLY A 114 -0.33 -1.04 6.67
N ILE A 115 0.49 -0.10 6.17
CA ILE A 115 1.03 1.02 6.95
C ILE A 115 -0.08 1.98 7.39
N ALA A 116 -1.02 2.32 6.49
CA ALA A 116 -2.13 3.21 6.82
C ALA A 116 -3.06 2.59 7.87
N TYR A 117 -3.45 1.33 7.70
CA TYR A 117 -4.28 0.61 8.68
C TYR A 117 -3.56 0.42 10.01
N PHE A 118 -2.24 0.18 10.01
CA PHE A 118 -1.44 0.16 11.23
C PHE A 118 -1.49 1.50 11.98
N ALA A 119 -1.32 2.61 11.26
CA ALA A 119 -1.42 3.95 11.84
C ALA A 119 -2.82 4.17 12.43
N MET A 120 -3.87 3.86 11.67
CA MET A 120 -5.25 4.04 12.14
C MET A 120 -5.61 3.12 13.31
N ALA A 121 -5.14 1.87 13.32
CA ALA A 121 -5.33 0.92 14.41
C ALA A 121 -4.67 1.39 15.70
N SER A 122 -3.55 2.11 15.59
CA SER A 122 -2.83 2.71 16.72
C SER A 122 -3.31 4.11 17.09
N ASP A 123 -4.46 4.56 16.57
CA ASP A 123 -5.02 5.91 16.76
C ASP A 123 -4.12 7.06 16.24
N LEU A 124 -3.26 6.77 15.27
CA LEU A 124 -2.39 7.74 14.63
C LEU A 124 -2.92 8.10 13.23
N GLY A 125 -2.50 9.25 12.71
CA GLY A 125 -2.89 9.64 11.35
C GLY A 125 -4.28 10.28 11.25
N ASN A 126 -4.74 10.93 12.33
CA ASN A 126 -6.00 11.66 12.40
C ASN A 126 -5.84 13.07 12.97
N THR A 127 -6.87 13.89 12.73
CA THR A 127 -7.01 15.23 13.30
C THR A 127 -8.47 15.44 13.74
N PRO A 128 -8.74 16.05 14.91
CA PRO A 128 -10.09 16.41 15.30
C PRO A 128 -10.61 17.58 14.45
N VAL A 129 -11.80 17.43 13.86
CA VAL A 129 -12.48 18.47 13.09
C VAL A 129 -13.90 18.66 13.63
N ARG A 130 -14.34 19.90 13.77
CA ARG A 130 -15.71 20.21 14.21
C ARG A 130 -16.73 19.76 13.16
N THR A 131 -17.81 19.13 13.60
CA THR A 131 -18.85 18.61 12.72
C THR A 131 -19.83 19.71 12.31
N GLU A 132 -20.17 19.76 11.01
CA GLU A 132 -21.16 20.68 10.45
C GLU A 132 -22.58 20.27 10.85
N LEU A 133 -22.89 18.98 10.68
CA LEU A 133 -24.14 18.36 11.07
C LEU A 133 -23.91 17.57 12.35
N ASN A 134 -24.65 17.93 13.40
CA ASN A 134 -24.67 17.16 14.63
C ASN A 134 -25.96 16.37 14.72
N ASN A 135 -25.85 15.11 15.15
CA ASN A 135 -26.99 14.31 15.59
C ASN A 135 -27.47 14.82 16.97
N GLY A 136 -27.88 16.09 17.07
CA GLY A 136 -28.48 16.70 18.27
C GLY A 136 -27.57 17.54 19.19
N GLY A 137 -26.39 17.98 18.75
CA GLY A 137 -25.44 18.79 19.54
C GLY A 137 -25.26 20.24 19.05
N ASP A 138 -24.70 21.10 19.90
CA ASP A 138 -24.59 22.58 19.77
C ASP A 138 -23.55 23.13 18.76
N GLY A 139 -22.92 22.28 17.95
CA GLY A 139 -21.85 22.69 17.03
C GLY A 139 -20.45 22.58 17.62
N SER A 140 -20.33 22.18 18.89
CA SER A 140 -19.04 22.07 19.59
C SER A 140 -18.35 20.71 19.41
N ILE A 141 -19.09 19.66 19.01
CA ILE A 141 -18.59 18.29 18.88
C ILE A 141 -17.53 18.18 17.77
N THR A 142 -16.43 17.52 18.09
CA THR A 142 -15.35 17.17 17.17
C THR A 142 -15.42 15.70 16.76
N ARG A 143 -15.00 15.42 15.53
CA ARG A 143 -14.86 14.06 14.97
C ARG A 143 -13.43 13.83 14.52
N GLN A 144 -12.91 12.62 14.73
CA GLN A 144 -11.64 12.21 14.13
C GLN A 144 -11.76 12.08 12.60
N ILE A 145 -10.99 12.90 11.88
CA ILE A 145 -10.81 12.80 10.43
C ILE A 145 -9.46 12.16 10.14
N TRP A 146 -9.48 11.06 9.39
CA TRP A 146 -8.34 10.17 9.21
C TRP A 146 -7.63 10.42 7.90
N TYR A 147 -6.69 11.37 7.87
CA TYR A 147 -5.92 11.67 6.66
C TYR A 147 -5.09 10.46 6.18
N ALA A 148 -4.70 9.55 7.08
CA ALA A 148 -4.02 8.30 6.72
C ALA A 148 -4.84 7.43 5.74
N ARG A 149 -6.17 7.42 5.85
CA ARG A 149 -7.08 6.72 4.94
C ARG A 149 -6.98 7.27 3.51
N TYR A 150 -6.95 8.59 3.38
CA TYR A 150 -6.86 9.25 2.09
C TYR A 150 -5.48 9.05 1.46
N ILE A 151 -4.40 8.98 2.26
CA ILE A 151 -3.06 8.62 1.76
C ILE A 151 -3.08 7.20 1.18
N ASN A 152 -3.72 6.24 1.87
CA ASN A 152 -3.90 4.89 1.34
C ASN A 152 -4.62 4.91 0.00
N TRP A 153 -5.74 5.63 -0.12
CA TRP A 153 -6.49 5.73 -1.37
C TRP A 153 -5.69 6.43 -2.48
N PHE A 154 -4.97 7.50 -2.15
CA PHE A 154 -4.18 8.26 -3.11
C PHE A 154 -3.12 7.40 -3.81
N VAL A 155 -2.44 6.53 -3.06
CA VAL A 155 -1.44 5.61 -3.60
C VAL A 155 -2.08 4.33 -4.13
N GLY A 156 -2.97 3.73 -3.36
CA GLY A 156 -3.59 2.44 -3.65
C GLY A 156 -4.46 2.48 -4.89
N TRP A 157 -5.35 3.46 -5.03
CA TRP A 157 -6.23 3.55 -6.20
C TRP A 157 -5.47 3.85 -7.48
N ALA A 158 -4.37 4.62 -7.41
CA ALA A 158 -3.49 4.80 -8.55
C ALA A 158 -2.93 3.47 -9.06
N MET A 159 -2.56 2.54 -8.15
CA MET A 159 -2.10 1.21 -8.54
C MET A 159 -3.23 0.36 -9.14
N LEU A 160 -4.45 0.48 -8.62
CA LEU A 160 -5.64 -0.21 -9.17
C LEU A 160 -5.98 0.28 -10.58
N ASP A 161 -5.96 1.60 -10.80
CA ASP A 161 -6.18 2.23 -12.10
C ASP A 161 -5.18 1.71 -13.13
N ILE A 162 -3.89 1.73 -12.77
CA ILE A 162 -2.83 1.22 -13.64
C ILE A 162 -3.06 -0.27 -13.91
N ALA A 163 -3.33 -1.10 -12.90
CA ALA A 163 -3.51 -2.54 -13.09
C ALA A 163 -4.68 -2.86 -14.06
N VAL A 164 -5.85 -2.27 -13.86
CA VAL A 164 -7.03 -2.50 -14.71
C VAL A 164 -6.78 -1.97 -16.13
N LEU A 165 -6.16 -0.80 -16.28
CA LEU A 165 -5.94 -0.21 -17.60
C LEU A 165 -4.80 -0.88 -18.38
N LEU A 166 -3.76 -1.42 -17.71
CA LEU A 166 -2.77 -2.27 -18.36
C LEU A 166 -3.44 -3.53 -18.95
N LEU A 167 -4.42 -4.11 -18.26
CA LEU A 167 -5.19 -5.24 -18.78
C LEU A 167 -6.04 -4.87 -20.02
N SER A 168 -6.44 -3.60 -20.16
CA SER A 168 -7.13 -3.11 -21.36
C SER A 168 -6.22 -2.73 -22.53
N GLY A 169 -4.92 -2.61 -22.30
CA GLY A 169 -3.95 -2.15 -23.30
C GLY A 169 -4.26 -0.76 -23.86
N VAL A 170 -4.80 0.15 -23.03
CA VAL A 170 -4.97 1.56 -23.42
C VAL A 170 -3.62 2.30 -23.44
N SER A 171 -3.60 3.51 -24.01
CA SER A 171 -2.41 4.34 -24.06
C SER A 171 -1.94 4.80 -22.67
N TRP A 172 -0.63 5.07 -22.51
CA TRP A 172 -0.10 5.66 -21.27
C TRP A 172 -0.72 7.00 -20.91
N ALA A 173 -1.10 7.81 -21.91
CA ALA A 173 -1.81 9.06 -21.65
C ALA A 173 -3.18 8.80 -20.98
N THR A 174 -3.89 7.77 -21.45
CA THR A 174 -5.15 7.29 -20.86
C THR A 174 -4.95 6.79 -19.42
N VAL A 175 -3.87 6.05 -19.17
CA VAL A 175 -3.53 5.58 -17.80
C VAL A 175 -3.25 6.76 -16.88
N LEU A 176 -2.36 7.67 -17.26
CA LEU A 176 -1.98 8.83 -16.45
C LEU A 176 -3.17 9.78 -16.20
N PHE A 177 -4.01 9.98 -17.22
CA PHE A 177 -5.23 10.75 -17.06
C PHE A 177 -6.19 10.13 -16.04
N SER A 178 -6.33 8.80 -16.05
CA SER A 178 -7.17 8.07 -15.08
C SER A 178 -6.64 8.20 -13.65
N VAL A 179 -5.33 8.05 -13.47
CA VAL A 179 -4.67 8.29 -12.18
C VAL A 179 -4.86 9.75 -11.72
N GLY A 180 -4.78 10.71 -12.64
CA GLY A 180 -5.08 12.10 -12.34
C GLY A 180 -6.52 12.32 -11.86
N LEU A 181 -7.50 11.64 -12.46
CA LEU A 181 -8.90 11.69 -12.02
C LEU A 181 -9.09 11.06 -10.63
N SER A 182 -8.45 9.93 -10.32
CA SER A 182 -8.53 9.33 -8.98
C SER A 182 -7.85 10.21 -7.93
N TRP A 183 -6.75 10.88 -8.26
CA TRP A 183 -6.13 11.87 -7.38
C TRP A 183 -7.00 13.10 -7.13
N ILE A 184 -7.65 13.65 -8.17
CA ILE A 184 -8.60 14.75 -8.01
C ILE A 184 -9.76 14.32 -7.10
N TRP A 185 -10.26 13.11 -7.28
CA TRP A 185 -11.31 12.54 -6.45
C TRP A 185 -10.90 12.48 -4.97
N VAL A 186 -9.81 11.77 -4.66
CA VAL A 186 -9.33 11.59 -3.27
C VAL A 186 -8.99 12.94 -2.63
N SER A 187 -8.29 13.83 -3.34
CA SER A 187 -7.85 15.12 -2.81
C SER A 187 -9.03 16.06 -2.54
N SER A 188 -10.07 16.02 -3.39
CA SER A 188 -11.29 16.79 -3.17
C SER A 188 -11.97 16.33 -1.89
N TRP A 189 -12.16 15.03 -1.71
CA TRP A 189 -12.83 14.48 -0.52
C TRP A 189 -12.03 14.67 0.76
N LEU A 190 -10.69 14.54 0.70
CA LEU A 190 -9.82 14.89 1.83
C LEU A 190 -10.02 16.36 2.23
N SER A 191 -10.00 17.26 1.25
CA SER A 191 -10.24 18.69 1.50
C SER A 191 -11.62 18.92 2.12
N GLY A 192 -12.66 18.26 1.58
CA GLY A 192 -14.02 18.33 2.11
C GLY A 192 -14.16 17.81 3.55
N ALA A 193 -13.38 16.79 3.94
CA ALA A 193 -13.40 16.23 5.28
C ALA A 193 -12.89 17.20 6.34
N PHE A 194 -12.02 18.15 5.96
CA PHE A 194 -11.52 19.22 6.84
C PHE A 194 -12.38 20.49 6.85
N VAL A 195 -13.40 20.59 5.98
CA VAL A 195 -14.28 21.75 5.92
C VAL A 195 -15.39 21.62 6.97
N VAL A 196 -15.51 22.63 7.84
CA VAL A 196 -16.52 22.68 8.90
C VAL A 196 -17.87 23.24 8.42
N SER A 197 -17.88 23.94 7.29
CA SER A 197 -19.08 24.58 6.74
C SER A 197 -19.78 23.70 5.69
N PRO A 198 -21.01 24.06 5.24
CA PRO A 198 -21.70 23.34 4.17
C PRO A 198 -20.94 23.28 2.84
N TYR A 199 -19.90 24.12 2.66
CA TYR A 199 -19.04 24.09 1.46
C TYR A 199 -18.33 22.75 1.25
N LYS A 200 -18.26 21.87 2.27
CA LYS A 200 -17.76 20.49 2.11
C LYS A 200 -18.48 19.71 1.01
N TRP A 201 -19.76 19.99 0.78
CA TRP A 201 -20.56 19.31 -0.25
C TRP A 201 -20.14 19.72 -1.66
N GLY A 202 -19.53 20.89 -1.84
CA GLY A 202 -18.88 21.26 -3.10
C GLY A 202 -17.70 20.35 -3.41
N PHE A 203 -16.85 20.08 -2.42
CA PHE A 203 -15.75 19.12 -2.54
C PHE A 203 -16.23 17.70 -2.80
N PHE A 204 -17.33 17.28 -2.15
CA PHE A 204 -17.98 16.01 -2.43
C PHE A 204 -18.42 15.92 -3.91
N ALA A 205 -19.05 16.97 -4.43
CA ALA A 205 -19.51 17.03 -5.81
C ALA A 205 -18.35 17.00 -6.81
N PHE A 206 -17.30 17.79 -6.60
CA PHE A 206 -16.11 17.77 -7.47
C PHE A 206 -15.44 16.40 -7.49
N GLY A 207 -15.25 15.78 -6.32
CA GLY A 207 -14.66 14.45 -6.24
C GLY A 207 -15.54 13.38 -6.90
N THR A 208 -16.85 13.42 -6.66
CA THR A 208 -17.80 12.48 -7.28
C THR A 208 -17.87 12.66 -8.79
N PHE A 209 -17.77 13.89 -9.30
CA PHE A 209 -17.69 14.14 -10.74
C PHE A 209 -16.41 13.53 -11.34
N ALA A 210 -15.26 13.69 -10.67
CA ALA A 210 -14.01 13.06 -11.10
C ALA A 210 -14.12 11.52 -11.12
N PHE A 211 -14.78 10.92 -10.11
CA PHE A 211 -15.14 9.49 -10.13
C PHE A 211 -16.00 9.11 -11.33
N LEU A 212 -17.07 9.87 -11.64
CA LEU A 212 -17.94 9.56 -12.78
C LEU A 212 -17.19 9.65 -14.12
N ALA A 213 -16.30 10.63 -14.26
CA ALA A 213 -15.42 10.75 -15.42
C ALA A 213 -14.46 9.55 -15.52
N LEU A 214 -13.88 9.12 -14.40
CA LEU A 214 -13.02 7.95 -14.31
C LEU A 214 -13.80 6.66 -14.66
N ALA A 215 -14.98 6.48 -14.10
CA ALA A 215 -15.87 5.34 -14.36
C ALA A 215 -16.28 5.26 -15.84
N PHE A 216 -16.58 6.41 -16.47
CA PHE A 216 -16.82 6.47 -17.91
C PHE A 216 -15.57 6.03 -18.69
N HIS A 217 -14.39 6.49 -18.28
CA HIS A 217 -13.14 6.16 -18.96
C HIS A 217 -12.82 4.66 -18.90
N LEU A 218 -12.93 4.05 -17.72
CA LEU A 218 -12.76 2.61 -17.51
C LEU A 218 -13.85 1.83 -18.27
N GLY A 219 -15.11 2.23 -18.15
CA GLY A 219 -16.25 1.53 -18.74
C GLY A 219 -16.32 1.61 -20.27
N TYR A 220 -15.94 2.75 -20.87
CA TYR A 220 -16.04 2.99 -22.30
C TYR A 220 -14.71 2.78 -23.03
N HIS A 221 -13.71 3.60 -22.74
CA HIS A 221 -12.43 3.59 -23.46
C HIS A 221 -11.63 2.33 -23.17
N GLY A 222 -11.54 1.92 -21.90
CA GLY A 222 -10.86 0.69 -21.52
C GLY A 222 -11.56 -0.54 -22.09
N SER A 223 -12.89 -0.62 -22.02
CA SER A 223 -13.64 -1.75 -22.63
C SER A 223 -13.47 -1.83 -24.15
N ALA A 224 -13.47 -0.68 -24.84
CA ALA A 224 -13.23 -0.64 -26.28
C ALA A 224 -11.83 -1.15 -26.64
N SER A 225 -10.82 -0.80 -25.85
CA SER A 225 -9.45 -1.27 -26.07
C SER A 225 -9.29 -2.76 -25.76
N ALA A 226 -9.85 -3.24 -24.64
CA ALA A 226 -9.79 -4.64 -24.23
C ALA A 226 -10.43 -5.60 -25.25
N ARG A 227 -11.48 -5.16 -25.98
CA ARG A 227 -12.07 -5.92 -27.09
C ARG A 227 -11.11 -6.11 -28.26
N ARG A 228 -10.26 -5.12 -28.57
CA ARG A 228 -9.33 -5.20 -29.70
C ARG A 228 -8.19 -6.18 -29.47
N ILE A 229 -7.76 -6.33 -28.22
CA ILE A 229 -6.61 -7.17 -27.83
C ILE A 229 -7.03 -8.52 -27.23
N GLY A 230 -8.33 -8.84 -27.21
CA GLY A 230 -8.85 -10.13 -26.74
C GLY A 230 -8.95 -10.29 -25.22
N SER A 231 -8.71 -9.25 -24.41
CA SER A 231 -8.77 -9.31 -22.94
C SER A 231 -10.16 -8.96 -22.36
N SER A 232 -11.15 -8.67 -23.21
CA SER A 232 -12.46 -8.12 -22.82
C SER A 232 -13.16 -8.86 -21.68
N LYS A 233 -13.11 -10.20 -21.61
CA LYS A 233 -13.80 -10.95 -20.56
C LYS A 233 -13.22 -10.64 -19.18
N HIS A 234 -11.90 -10.74 -19.03
CA HIS A 234 -11.23 -10.51 -17.74
C HIS A 234 -11.24 -9.02 -17.39
N TYR A 235 -11.09 -8.14 -18.40
CA TYR A 235 -11.22 -6.70 -18.21
C TYR A 235 -12.61 -6.29 -17.72
N SER A 236 -13.68 -6.74 -18.40
CA SER A 236 -15.06 -6.37 -18.02
C SER A 236 -15.42 -6.88 -16.63
N MET A 237 -15.00 -8.09 -16.26
CA MET A 237 -15.24 -8.64 -14.92
C MET A 237 -14.53 -7.82 -13.83
N THR A 238 -13.22 -7.58 -13.98
CA THR A 238 -12.42 -6.83 -13.00
C THR A 238 -12.85 -5.38 -12.89
N THR A 239 -13.13 -4.73 -14.02
CA THR A 239 -13.63 -3.34 -14.08
C THR A 239 -15.01 -3.22 -13.46
N PHE A 240 -15.94 -4.15 -13.76
CA PHE A 240 -17.27 -4.14 -13.16
C PHE A 240 -17.18 -4.28 -11.64
N LEU A 241 -16.40 -5.24 -11.13
CA LEU A 241 -16.19 -5.40 -9.70
C LEU A 241 -15.61 -4.12 -9.07
N LEU A 242 -14.56 -3.54 -9.68
CA LEU A 242 -13.95 -2.31 -9.17
C LEU A 242 -14.94 -1.14 -9.12
N LEU A 243 -15.64 -0.86 -10.23
CA LEU A 243 -16.60 0.24 -10.32
C LEU A 243 -17.80 0.05 -9.40
N PHE A 244 -18.29 -1.18 -9.26
CA PHE A 244 -19.39 -1.50 -8.34
C PHE A 244 -19.00 -1.18 -6.89
N ILE A 245 -17.80 -1.59 -6.47
CA ILE A 245 -17.32 -1.33 -5.11
C ILE A 245 -16.99 0.17 -4.94
N TRP A 246 -16.40 0.81 -5.95
CA TRP A 246 -16.11 2.25 -5.93
C TRP A 246 -17.36 3.13 -5.81
N MET A 247 -18.50 2.71 -6.37
CA MET A 247 -19.77 3.40 -6.20
C MET A 247 -20.26 3.43 -4.73
N LEU A 248 -19.77 2.52 -3.88
CA LEU A 248 -20.11 2.50 -2.46
C LEU A 248 -19.29 3.51 -1.63
N TYR A 249 -18.13 3.97 -2.13
CA TYR A 249 -17.31 4.96 -1.42
C TYR A 249 -18.00 6.33 -1.29
N PRO A 250 -18.68 6.88 -2.31
CA PRO A 250 -19.42 8.14 -2.16
C PRO A 250 -20.54 8.04 -1.13
N ILE A 251 -21.18 6.87 -1.05
CA ILE A 251 -22.22 6.60 -0.06
C ILE A 251 -21.59 6.56 1.34
N ALA A 252 -20.48 5.84 1.51
CA ALA A 252 -19.75 5.78 2.77
C ALA A 252 -19.29 7.18 3.22
N TRP A 253 -18.72 7.98 2.33
CA TRP A 253 -18.25 9.34 2.64
C TRP A 253 -19.41 10.27 3.00
N GLY A 254 -20.51 10.20 2.27
CA GLY A 254 -21.71 10.98 2.57
C GLY A 254 -22.33 10.65 3.93
N LEU A 255 -22.27 9.38 4.36
CA LEU A 255 -22.75 8.95 5.67
C LEU A 255 -21.76 9.22 6.81
N ASP A 256 -20.46 9.13 6.53
CA ASP A 256 -19.39 9.22 7.51
C ASP A 256 -18.90 10.65 7.70
N GLU A 257 -17.91 11.12 6.93
CA GLU A 257 -17.29 12.43 7.11
C GLU A 257 -18.16 13.61 6.64
N GLY A 258 -18.97 13.39 5.60
CA GLY A 258 -19.88 14.39 5.07
C GLY A 258 -21.04 14.65 6.04
N GLY A 259 -21.89 13.64 6.21
CA GLY A 259 -23.16 13.73 6.93
C GLY A 259 -23.10 13.43 8.42
N ASN A 260 -21.99 12.90 8.94
CA ASN A 260 -21.80 12.54 10.35
C ASN A 260 -22.94 11.66 10.90
N LYS A 261 -23.48 10.76 10.07
CA LYS A 261 -24.63 9.89 10.39
C LYS A 261 -24.23 8.58 11.06
N ILE A 262 -23.00 8.14 10.84
CA ILE A 262 -22.45 6.94 11.47
C ILE A 262 -21.26 7.27 12.38
N SER A 263 -20.99 6.43 13.37
CA SER A 263 -19.83 6.59 14.26
C SER A 263 -18.52 6.35 13.52
N VAL A 264 -17.40 6.86 14.07
CA VAL A 264 -16.05 6.63 13.50
C VAL A 264 -15.77 5.14 13.32
N THR A 265 -16.11 4.31 14.31
CA THR A 265 -15.94 2.85 14.23
C THR A 265 -16.80 2.23 13.12
N SER A 266 -18.07 2.61 12.98
CA SER A 266 -18.92 2.08 11.91
C SER A 266 -18.42 2.48 10.52
N GLY A 267 -17.90 3.70 10.37
CA GLY A 267 -17.22 4.15 9.15
C GLY A 267 -16.02 3.28 8.82
N PHE A 268 -15.19 2.94 9.82
CA PHE A 268 -14.06 2.03 9.63
C PHE A 268 -14.42 0.61 9.24
N VAL A 269 -15.52 0.08 9.76
CA VAL A 269 -16.02 -1.23 9.31
C VAL A 269 -16.45 -1.16 7.85
N PHE A 270 -17.20 -0.12 7.48
CA PHE A 270 -17.66 0.06 6.09
C PHE A 270 -16.47 0.18 5.13
N TYR A 271 -15.60 1.19 5.32
CA TYR A 271 -14.46 1.38 4.45
C TYR A 271 -13.48 0.21 4.48
N GLY A 272 -13.25 -0.42 5.64
CA GLY A 272 -12.37 -1.58 5.76
C GLY A 272 -12.80 -2.75 4.89
N ILE A 273 -14.12 -3.04 4.83
CA ILE A 273 -14.65 -4.08 3.95
C ILE A 273 -14.44 -3.70 2.48
N LEU A 274 -14.72 -2.44 2.11
CA LEU A 274 -14.50 -1.97 0.74
C LEU A 274 -13.03 -2.08 0.33
N ASP A 275 -12.12 -1.65 1.19
CA ASP A 275 -10.67 -1.66 0.99
C ASP A 275 -10.12 -3.09 0.83
N ILE A 276 -10.57 -4.04 1.67
CA ILE A 276 -10.21 -5.47 1.54
C ILE A 276 -10.62 -6.02 0.17
N ILE A 277 -11.80 -5.65 -0.31
CA ILE A 277 -12.29 -6.12 -1.61
C ILE A 277 -11.51 -5.46 -2.76
N THR A 278 -11.27 -4.15 -2.71
CA THR A 278 -10.63 -3.41 -3.81
C THR A 278 -9.15 -3.71 -3.96
N VAL A 279 -8.43 -4.01 -2.88
CA VAL A 279 -6.97 -4.21 -2.93
C VAL A 279 -6.59 -5.70 -2.76
N PRO A 280 -6.67 -6.33 -1.57
CA PRO A 280 -6.34 -7.76 -1.44
C PRO A 280 -7.12 -8.67 -2.39
N VAL A 281 -8.46 -8.65 -2.36
CA VAL A 281 -9.29 -9.61 -3.13
C VAL A 281 -9.12 -9.40 -4.63
N LEU A 282 -9.17 -8.14 -5.09
CA LEU A 282 -8.93 -7.84 -6.50
C LEU A 282 -7.50 -8.21 -6.92
N GLY A 283 -6.49 -7.97 -6.09
CA GLY A 283 -5.12 -8.36 -6.37
C GLY A 283 -4.93 -9.87 -6.50
N PHE A 284 -5.54 -10.65 -5.62
CA PHE A 284 -5.56 -12.11 -5.75
C PHE A 284 -6.27 -12.56 -7.03
N LEU A 285 -7.38 -11.92 -7.38
CA LEU A 285 -8.08 -12.17 -8.64
C LEU A 285 -7.16 -11.89 -9.84
N PHE A 286 -6.39 -10.81 -9.82
CA PHE A 286 -5.38 -10.50 -10.86
C PHE A 286 -4.28 -11.57 -10.93
N LEU A 287 -3.79 -12.09 -9.81
CA LEU A 287 -2.80 -13.18 -9.83
C LEU A 287 -3.36 -14.45 -10.47
N VAL A 288 -4.58 -14.84 -10.09
CA VAL A 288 -5.23 -16.06 -10.61
C VAL A 288 -5.49 -15.93 -12.12
N LEU A 289 -6.00 -14.78 -12.57
CA LEU A 289 -6.28 -14.55 -13.99
C LEU A 289 -5.01 -14.33 -14.80
N GLY A 290 -3.97 -13.74 -14.20
CA GLY A 290 -2.71 -13.39 -14.85
C GLY A 290 -1.99 -14.58 -15.47
N GLY A 291 -2.17 -15.78 -14.92
CA GLY A 291 -1.61 -17.00 -15.49
C GLY A 291 -2.12 -17.36 -16.90
N SER A 292 -3.20 -16.72 -17.36
CA SER A 292 -3.82 -16.92 -18.68
C SER A 292 -3.58 -15.78 -19.68
N TRP A 293 -2.90 -14.72 -19.27
CA TRP A 293 -2.71 -13.54 -20.10
C TRP A 293 -1.47 -13.64 -20.99
N ASP A 294 -1.63 -13.20 -22.24
CA ASP A 294 -0.52 -12.99 -23.16
C ASP A 294 0.06 -11.58 -22.97
N TYR A 295 1.14 -11.49 -22.21
CA TYR A 295 1.85 -10.24 -21.94
C TYR A 295 2.46 -9.59 -23.19
N GLY A 296 2.68 -10.36 -24.26
CA GLY A 296 3.08 -9.85 -25.56
C GLY A 296 1.93 -9.10 -26.24
N ALA A 297 0.74 -9.68 -26.25
CA ALA A 297 -0.47 -9.04 -26.79
C ALA A 297 -0.88 -7.77 -26.00
N LEU A 298 -0.58 -7.73 -24.69
CA LEU A 298 -0.77 -6.54 -23.85
C LEU A 298 0.29 -5.45 -24.06
N GLY A 299 1.34 -5.71 -24.85
CA GLY A 299 2.43 -4.76 -25.07
C GLY A 299 3.28 -4.49 -23.82
N LEU A 300 3.28 -5.42 -22.85
CA LEU A 300 3.99 -5.28 -21.57
C LEU A 300 5.45 -5.75 -21.63
N GLN A 301 5.98 -6.09 -22.80
CA GLN A 301 7.34 -6.64 -22.94
C GLN A 301 8.45 -5.73 -22.35
N PHE A 302 8.23 -4.42 -22.32
CA PHE A 302 9.19 -3.45 -21.76
C PHE A 302 9.33 -3.54 -20.23
N THR A 303 8.36 -4.12 -19.51
CA THR A 303 8.45 -4.33 -18.06
C THR A 303 9.39 -5.49 -17.71
N GLN A 304 9.57 -6.45 -18.63
CA GLN A 304 10.45 -7.62 -18.46
C GLN A 304 11.89 -7.32 -18.88
N TYR A 305 12.07 -6.79 -20.09
CA TYR A 305 13.39 -6.62 -20.71
C TYR A 305 13.97 -5.21 -20.54
N GLY A 306 13.28 -4.37 -19.76
CA GLY A 306 13.54 -2.94 -19.66
C GLY A 306 13.16 -2.19 -20.95
N ARG A 307 13.14 -0.86 -20.88
CA ARG A 307 12.79 0.03 -22.00
C ARG A 307 13.70 -0.13 -23.24
N LEU A 308 14.80 -0.88 -23.10
CA LEU A 308 15.85 -1.05 -24.11
C LEU A 308 16.12 -2.54 -24.49
N GLY A 309 15.18 -3.44 -24.21
CA GLY A 309 15.23 -4.86 -24.63
C GLY A 309 15.14 -5.05 -26.16
N ARG A 310 16.29 -4.99 -26.82
CA ARG A 310 16.62 -4.79 -28.25
C ARG A 310 16.33 -5.96 -29.23
N LYS A 311 16.00 -5.63 -30.50
CA LYS A 311 16.70 -6.12 -31.73
C LYS A 311 16.56 -5.17 -32.95
N GLU A 312 17.73 -4.90 -33.54
CA GLU A 312 18.11 -4.28 -34.82
C GLU A 312 17.02 -3.71 -35.76
N GLY A 313 17.16 -2.43 -36.14
CA GLY A 313 16.42 -1.85 -37.27
C GLY A 313 15.41 -0.76 -36.93
N GLY A 314 15.38 -0.24 -35.70
CA GLY A 314 14.59 0.94 -35.37
C GLY A 314 15.12 2.18 -36.06
N VAL A 315 14.73 2.39 -37.32
CA VAL A 315 14.85 3.67 -38.00
C VAL A 315 14.01 4.66 -37.22
N PHE A 316 14.67 5.59 -36.55
CA PHE A 316 14.03 6.75 -35.95
C PHE A 316 13.78 7.75 -37.10
N PRO A 317 12.53 7.97 -37.56
CA PRO A 317 12.27 8.83 -38.73
C PRO A 317 12.78 10.25 -38.51
N GLU A 318 12.79 10.70 -37.25
CA GLU A 318 13.32 11.98 -36.79
C GLU A 318 14.83 12.14 -36.96
N LYS A 319 15.62 11.05 -36.95
CA LYS A 319 17.08 11.11 -37.21
C LYS A 319 17.42 11.04 -38.69
N GLU A 320 16.65 10.31 -39.49
CA GLU A 320 16.84 10.31 -40.94
C GLU A 320 16.44 11.66 -41.56
N ALA A 321 15.36 12.30 -41.08
CA ALA A 321 14.97 13.63 -41.51
C ALA A 321 16.03 14.70 -41.14
N ALA A 322 16.66 14.59 -39.97
CA ALA A 322 17.74 15.47 -39.54
C ALA A 322 19.07 15.22 -40.28
N GLN A 323 19.34 13.97 -40.70
CA GLN A 323 20.51 13.66 -41.53
C GLN A 323 20.32 14.06 -42.99
N ALA A 324 19.09 13.95 -43.52
CA ALA A 324 18.76 14.41 -44.87
C ALA A 324 18.80 15.93 -45.01
N SER A 325 18.41 16.68 -43.98
CA SER A 325 18.52 18.14 -43.97
C SER A 325 19.97 18.62 -43.78
N GLY A 326 20.77 17.96 -42.94
CA GLY A 326 22.19 18.30 -42.77
C GLY A 326 23.08 17.97 -43.99
N ALA A 327 22.75 16.90 -44.73
CA ALA A 327 23.50 16.52 -45.93
C ALA A 327 23.22 17.43 -47.15
N ALA A 328 22.06 18.07 -47.21
CA ALA A 328 21.72 19.04 -48.24
C ALA A 328 22.49 20.36 -48.07
N ASP A 329 22.71 20.79 -46.83
CA ASP A 329 23.42 22.05 -46.52
C ASP A 329 24.94 21.97 -46.73
N THR A 330 25.52 20.76 -46.72
CA THR A 330 26.98 20.58 -46.88
C THR A 330 27.41 20.48 -48.36
N ARG A 331 26.47 20.42 -49.31
CA ARG A 331 26.75 20.39 -50.77
C ARG A 331 26.64 21.76 -51.45
N ALA A 332 26.43 22.83 -50.68
CA ALA A 332 26.23 24.19 -51.18
C ALA A 332 27.31 25.18 -50.70
N VAL A 333 28.57 24.72 -50.54
CA VAL A 333 29.74 25.58 -50.28
C VAL A 333 30.80 25.38 -51.35
#